data_AF-A0AAD4ZU95-F1
#
_entry.id   AF-A0AAD4ZU95-F1
#
_cell.length_a   1.000
_cell.length_b   1.000
_cell.length_c   1.000
_cell.angle_alpha   90.00
_cell.angle_beta   90.00
_cell.angle_gamma   90.00
#
_symmetry.space_group_name_H-M   'P 1'
#
loop_
_entity.id
_entity.type
_entity.pdbx_description
1 polymer ?
#
loop_
_entity_poly.entity_id
_entity_poly.type
_entity_poly.pdbx_seq_one_letter_code
_entity_poly.pdbx_strand_id
1 'polypeptide(L)'
;MEEPFWYKELFTKHDMIFANRPRLLIGKHLAYDFTTVTLAPYGDLWRNLRRIMTLELFSASRLAQFSSIRQGEVRLLLNEIMKKSCTESKTKIELKSKFTELSFNVMTMMIVGKRF
;
A
#
# COMPACT_ATOMS: atom_id res chain seq x y z
N MET A 1 -10.35 -17.34 -17.05
CA MET A 1 -11.37 -16.81 -16.14
C MET A 1 -11.92 -15.58 -16.82
N GLU A 2 -13.12 -15.66 -17.40
CA GLU A 2 -13.71 -14.54 -18.14
C GLU A 2 -14.15 -13.45 -17.16
N GLU A 3 -13.87 -12.19 -17.49
CA GLU A 3 -14.35 -11.06 -16.69
C GLU A 3 -15.88 -10.94 -16.84
N PRO A 4 -16.63 -10.74 -15.75
CA PRO A 4 -18.07 -10.56 -15.81
C PRO A 4 -18.47 -9.37 -16.69
N PHE A 5 -19.58 -9.49 -17.44
CA PHE A 5 -20.00 -8.45 -18.41
C PHE A 5 -20.14 -7.05 -17.79
N TRP A 6 -20.62 -6.98 -16.54
CA TRP A 6 -20.85 -5.74 -15.81
C TRP A 6 -19.56 -5.03 -15.41
N TYR A 7 -18.41 -5.74 -15.35
CA TYR A 7 -17.14 -5.17 -14.90
C TYR A 7 -16.68 -4.04 -15.82
N LYS A 8 -16.67 -4.28 -17.13
CA LYS A 8 -16.33 -3.25 -18.14
C LYS A 8 -17.35 -2.12 -18.18
N GLU A 9 -18.62 -2.44 -17.96
CA GLU A 9 -19.67 -1.42 -17.91
C GLU A 9 -19.49 -0.48 -16.72
N LEU A 10 -19.10 -1.00 -15.55
CA LEU A 10 -18.91 -0.22 -14.33
C LEU A 10 -17.60 0.56 -14.32
N PHE A 11 -16.49 -0.08 -14.68
CA PHE A 11 -15.13 0.45 -14.51
C PHE A 11 -14.49 0.98 -15.79
N THR A 12 -15.22 0.97 -16.92
CA THR A 12 -14.75 1.61 -18.17
C THR A 12 -15.77 2.59 -18.72
N LYS A 13 -17.05 2.20 -18.84
CA LYS A 13 -18.08 3.10 -19.39
C LYS A 13 -18.59 4.14 -18.38
N HIS A 14 -18.78 3.74 -17.12
CA HIS A 14 -19.31 4.58 -16.06
C HIS A 14 -18.28 4.85 -14.95
N ASP A 15 -17.00 4.70 -15.25
CA ASP A 15 -15.90 4.74 -14.29
C ASP A 15 -15.88 6.02 -13.45
N MET A 16 -16.18 7.17 -14.05
CA MET A 16 -16.25 8.45 -13.36
C MET A 16 -17.34 8.52 -12.28
N ILE A 17 -18.51 7.92 -12.55
CA ILE A 17 -19.63 7.90 -11.58
C ILE A 17 -19.23 7.02 -10.39
N PHE A 18 -18.65 5.86 -10.66
CA PHE A 18 -18.23 4.90 -9.63
C PHE A 18 -16.88 5.25 -8.98
N ALA A 19 -16.14 6.21 -9.52
CA ALA A 19 -14.90 6.71 -8.91
C ALA A 19 -15.17 7.63 -7.71
N ASN A 20 -16.39 8.16 -7.56
CA ASN A 20 -16.74 8.99 -6.41
C ASN A 20 -16.74 8.20 -5.10
N ARG A 21 -16.40 8.88 -4.00
CA ARG A 21 -16.37 8.29 -2.65
C ARG A 21 -17.61 8.73 -1.87
N PRO A 22 -18.29 7.82 -1.15
CA PRO A 22 -19.39 8.20 -0.27
C PRO A 22 -18.88 9.11 0.85
N ARG A 23 -19.70 10.10 1.23
CA ARG A 23 -19.37 11.04 2.31
C ARG A 23 -19.55 10.39 3.68
N LEU A 24 -18.52 9.70 4.13
CA LEU A 24 -18.47 9.06 5.44
C LEU A 24 -17.87 10.00 6.51
N LEU A 25 -18.24 9.83 7.78
CA LEU A 25 -17.69 10.62 8.91
C LEU A 25 -16.16 10.57 8.99
N ILE A 26 -15.56 9.44 8.61
CA ILE A 26 -14.10 9.28 8.54
C ILE A 26 -13.46 10.26 7.55
N GLY A 27 -14.15 10.58 6.45
CA GLY A 27 -13.67 11.56 5.48
C GLY A 27 -13.62 12.97 6.05
N LYS A 28 -14.61 13.32 6.87
CA LYS A 28 -14.65 14.61 7.55
C LYS A 28 -13.56 14.73 8.61
N HIS A 29 -13.43 13.71 9.47
CA HIS A 29 -12.60 13.81 10.69
C HIS A 29 -11.16 13.30 10.52
N LEU A 30 -10.92 12.26 9.72
CA LEU A 30 -9.59 11.66 9.55
C LEU A 30 -8.94 12.01 8.21
N ALA A 31 -9.72 12.40 7.20
CA ALA A 31 -9.21 12.78 5.89
C ALA A 31 -9.20 14.28 5.64
N TYR A 32 -9.07 15.08 6.70
CA TYR A 32 -8.94 16.53 6.62
C TYR A 32 -10.02 17.14 5.72
N ASP A 33 -11.29 16.84 6.03
CA ASP A 33 -12.46 17.25 5.23
C ASP A 33 -12.40 16.80 3.75
N PHE A 34 -12.19 15.50 3.53
CA PHE A 34 -12.17 14.86 2.21
C PHE A 34 -11.07 15.41 1.28
N THR A 35 -9.89 15.72 1.80
CA THR A 35 -8.75 16.20 1.00
C THR A 35 -7.66 15.15 0.78
N THR A 36 -7.74 13.99 1.44
CA THR A 36 -6.79 12.90 1.19
C THR A 36 -7.16 12.08 -0.05
N VAL A 37 -6.15 11.46 -0.67
CA VAL A 37 -6.31 10.71 -1.92
C VAL A 37 -7.27 9.51 -1.85
N THR A 38 -7.48 8.96 -0.65
CA THR A 38 -8.36 7.81 -0.42
C THR A 38 -9.83 8.19 -0.39
N LEU A 39 -10.15 9.40 0.09
CA LEU A 39 -11.51 9.84 0.40
C LEU A 39 -11.95 11.11 -0.32
N ALA A 40 -11.05 11.81 -1.02
CA ALA A 40 -11.41 12.95 -1.84
C ALA A 40 -12.42 12.54 -2.93
N PRO A 41 -13.48 13.34 -3.15
CA PRO A 41 -14.41 13.11 -4.25
C PRO A 41 -13.67 13.22 -5.58
N TYR A 42 -14.20 12.56 -6.60
CA TYR A 42 -13.63 12.64 -7.93
C TYR A 42 -13.71 14.08 -8.45
N GLY A 43 -12.56 14.62 -8.86
CA GLY A 43 -12.39 16.00 -9.27
C GLY A 43 -10.91 16.35 -9.39
N ASP A 44 -10.59 17.63 -9.59
CA ASP A 44 -9.22 18.07 -9.88
C ASP A 44 -8.25 17.78 -8.74
N LEU A 45 -8.68 17.96 -7.48
CA LEU A 45 -7.88 17.62 -6.31
C LEU A 45 -7.46 16.15 -6.34
N TRP A 46 -8.43 15.24 -6.48
CA TRP A 46 -8.16 13.80 -6.50
C TRP A 46 -7.30 13.39 -7.71
N ARG A 47 -7.55 13.96 -8.89
CA ARG A 47 -6.76 13.70 -10.11
C ARG A 47 -5.31 14.13 -9.91
N ASN A 48 -5.08 15.29 -9.32
CA ASN A 48 -3.73 15.80 -9.02
C ASN A 48 -3.01 14.94 -7.98
N LEU A 49 -3.67 14.59 -6.87
CA LEU A 49 -3.11 13.68 -5.86
C LEU A 49 -2.74 12.32 -6.46
N ARG A 50 -3.63 11.73 -7.26
CA ARG A 50 -3.37 10.44 -7.93
C ARG A 50 -2.19 10.54 -8.89
N ARG A 51 -2.09 11.63 -9.66
CA ARG A 51 -0.95 11.87 -10.57
C ARG A 51 0.36 11.96 -9.80
N ILE A 52 0.43 12.75 -8.73
CA ILE A 52 1.63 12.91 -7.90
C ILE A 52 2.06 11.56 -7.32
N MET A 53 1.15 10.81 -6.69
CA MET A 53 1.49 9.49 -6.15
C MET A 53 2.00 8.52 -7.22
N THR A 54 1.37 8.54 -8.40
CA THR A 54 1.77 7.64 -9.51
C THR A 54 3.19 7.96 -9.98
N LEU A 55 3.55 9.24 -10.07
CA LEU A 55 4.87 9.65 -10.55
C LEU A 55 5.96 9.50 -9.47
N GLU A 56 5.66 9.93 -8.25
CA GLU A 56 6.67 10.04 -7.19
C GLU A 56 6.82 8.80 -6.31
N LEU A 57 5.77 7.98 -6.17
CA LEU A 57 5.80 6.81 -5.30
C LEU A 57 5.71 5.50 -6.08
N PHE A 58 4.83 5.44 -7.07
CA PHE A 58 4.45 4.19 -7.73
C PHE A 58 4.97 4.05 -9.17
N SER A 59 5.82 4.95 -9.63
CA SER A 59 6.41 4.83 -10.96
C SER A 59 7.42 3.68 -11.01
N ALA A 60 7.59 3.07 -12.19
CA ALA A 60 8.51 1.96 -12.35
C ALA A 60 9.95 2.29 -11.91
N SER A 61 10.41 3.52 -12.19
CA SER A 61 11.72 4.02 -11.75
C SER A 61 11.81 4.14 -10.22
N ARG A 62 10.80 4.70 -9.56
CA ARG A 62 10.74 4.80 -8.09
C ARG A 62 10.68 3.43 -7.43
N LEU A 63 9.86 2.52 -7.97
CA LEU A 63 9.77 1.15 -7.48
C LEU A 63 11.10 0.39 -7.63
N ALA A 64 11.85 0.63 -8.71
CA ALA A 64 13.19 0.09 -8.91
C ALA A 64 14.19 0.67 -7.90
N GLN A 65 14.15 1.98 -7.62
CA GLN A 65 14.99 2.62 -6.59
C GLN A 65 14.74 2.01 -5.20
N PHE A 66 13.48 1.73 -4.85
CA PHE A 66 13.11 1.10 -3.58
C PHE A 66 13.30 -0.42 -3.52
N SER A 67 13.83 -1.04 -4.58
CA SER A 67 14.04 -2.50 -4.61
C SER A 67 15.01 -2.99 -3.55
N SER A 68 16.10 -2.23 -3.32
CA SER A 68 17.11 -2.53 -2.30
C SER A 68 16.52 -2.53 -0.89
N ILE A 69 15.62 -1.58 -0.59
CA ILE A 69 14.91 -1.50 0.69
C ILE A 69 14.07 -2.76 0.90
N ARG A 70 13.24 -3.15 -0.08
CA ARG A 70 12.41 -4.36 0.03
C ARG A 70 13.25 -5.62 0.22
N GLN A 71 14.33 -5.76 -0.54
CA GLN A 71 15.25 -6.90 -0.40
C GLN A 71 15.94 -6.91 0.96
N GLY A 72 16.34 -5.74 1.48
CA GLY A 72 16.92 -5.58 2.80
C GLY A 72 15.98 -6.04 3.90
N GLU A 73 14.74 -5.55 3.90
CA GLU A 73 13.74 -5.92 4.90
C GLU A 73 13.37 -7.42 4.86
N VAL A 74 13.28 -8.01 3.66
CA VAL A 74 13.08 -9.46 3.52
C VAL A 74 14.26 -10.25 4.07
N ARG A 75 15.50 -9.84 3.80
CA ARG A 75 16.70 -10.47 4.36
C ARG A 75 16.74 -10.39 5.88
N LEU A 76 16.34 -9.26 6.46
CA LEU A 76 16.26 -9.09 7.91
C LEU A 76 15.25 -10.05 8.54
N LEU A 77 14.06 -10.18 7.94
CA LEU A 77 13.05 -11.13 8.39
C LEU A 77 13.55 -12.58 8.31
N LEU A 78 14.18 -12.96 7.19
CA LEU A 78 14.74 -14.32 7.02
C LEU A 78 15.83 -14.62 8.05
N ASN A 79 16.70 -13.64 8.33
CA ASN A 79 17.74 -13.79 9.35
C ASN A 79 17.15 -13.97 10.75
N GLU A 80 16.06 -13.26 11.08
CA GLU A 80 15.38 -13.43 12.36
C GLU A 80 14.76 -14.83 12.49
N ILE A 81 14.07 -15.28 11.43
CA ILE A 81 13.47 -16.62 11.37
C ILE A 81 14.54 -17.71 11.53
N MET A 82 15.65 -17.59 10.80
CA MET A 82 16.74 -18.57 10.84
C MET A 82 17.38 -18.63 12.23
N LYS A 83 17.65 -17.48 12.86
CA LYS A 83 18.17 -17.43 14.23
C LYS A 83 17.26 -18.14 15.22
N LYS A 84 15.96 -17.88 15.16
CA LYS A 84 14.97 -18.54 16.03
C LYS A 84 14.96 -20.05 15.81
N SER A 85 14.97 -20.49 14.55
CA SER A 85 15.02 -21.91 14.20
C SER A 85 16.29 -22.64 14.66
N CYS A 86 17.43 -21.96 14.80
CA CYS A 86 18.65 -22.56 15.31
C CYS A 86 18.69 -22.70 16.84
N THR A 87 17.86 -21.92 17.55
CA THR A 87 17.90 -21.84 19.02
C THR A 87 16.91 -22.81 19.67
N GLU A 88 15.83 -23.15 18.97
CA GLU A 88 14.76 -24.02 19.47
C GLU A 88 14.54 -25.21 18.53
N SER A 89 14.40 -26.43 19.07
CA SER A 89 14.25 -27.65 18.27
C SER A 89 12.95 -27.71 17.44
N LYS A 90 11.93 -26.96 17.84
CA LYS A 90 10.66 -26.76 17.11
C LYS A 90 10.08 -25.36 17.39
N THR A 91 10.42 -24.38 16.56
CA THR A 91 9.83 -23.03 16.65
C THR A 91 8.55 -22.95 15.83
N LYS A 92 7.46 -22.45 16.43
CA LYS A 92 6.27 -22.00 15.70
C LYS A 92 6.39 -20.50 15.45
N ILE A 93 6.20 -20.07 14.21
CA ILE A 93 6.31 -18.66 13.82
C ILE A 93 4.95 -18.17 13.31
N GLU A 94 4.46 -17.10 13.92
CA GLU A 94 3.23 -16.44 13.45
C GLU A 94 3.53 -15.55 12.24
N LEU A 95 3.27 -16.06 11.04
CA LEU A 95 3.57 -15.36 9.79
C LEU A 95 2.74 -14.08 9.59
N LYS A 96 1.50 -14.04 10.12
CA LYS A 96 0.64 -12.86 10.00
C LYS A 96 1.30 -11.62 10.60
N SER A 97 1.75 -11.73 11.85
CA SER A 97 2.48 -10.68 12.54
C SER A 97 3.75 -10.27 11.77
N LYS A 98 4.51 -11.25 11.28
CA LYS A 98 5.74 -10.99 10.51
C LYS A 98 5.52 -10.30 9.17
N PHE A 99 4.45 -10.60 8.45
CA PHE A 99 4.13 -9.90 7.21
C PHE A 99 3.60 -8.49 7.46
N THR A 100 2.87 -8.28 8.57
CA THR A 100 2.47 -6.93 8.99
C THR A 100 3.69 -6.07 9.33
N GLU A 101 4.63 -6.62 10.12
CA GLU A 101 5.90 -5.96 10.47
C GLU A 101 6.73 -5.64 9.22
N LEU A 102 6.90 -6.61 8.32
CA LEU A 102 7.63 -6.43 7.06
C LEU A 102 7.02 -5.31 6.21
N SER A 103 5.70 -5.31 6.04
CA SER A 103 4.99 -4.30 5.23
C SER A 103 5.15 -2.91 5.84
N PHE A 104 5.05 -2.80 7.17
CA PHE A 104 5.24 -1.56 7.89
C PHE A 104 6.67 -1.01 7.76
N ASN A 105 7.68 -1.86 7.94
CA ASN A 105 9.09 -1.46 7.82
C ASN A 105 9.44 -1.02 6.39
N VAL A 106 8.94 -1.75 5.38
CA VAL A 106 9.11 -1.36 3.97
C VAL A 106 8.49 0.02 3.72
N MET A 107 7.25 0.25 4.17
CA MET A 107 6.57 1.53 3.96
C MET A 107 7.26 2.69 4.69
N THR A 108 7.66 2.50 5.95
CA THR A 108 8.33 3.54 6.74
C THR A 108 9.71 3.87 6.20
N MET A 109 10.47 2.88 5.74
CA MET A 109 11.74 3.11 5.05
C MET A 109 11.56 3.83 3.72
N MET A 110 10.52 3.50 2.94
CA MET A 110 10.25 4.17 1.66
C MET A 110 9.79 5.63 1.83
N ILE A 111 9.01 5.93 2.88
CA ILE A 111 8.41 7.26 3.10
C ILE A 111 9.30 8.16 3.97
N VAL A 112 9.83 7.62 5.08
CA VAL A 112 10.54 8.38 6.13
C VAL A 112 12.05 8.12 6.08
N GLY A 113 12.50 7.03 5.45
CA GLY A 113 13.91 6.62 5.47
C GLY A 113 14.37 6.07 6.82
N LYS A 114 13.44 5.65 7.68
CA LYS A 114 13.71 5.11 9.02
C LYS A 114 12.87 3.86 9.28
N ARG A 115 13.47 2.92 10.00
CA ARG A 115 12.83 1.69 10.50
C ARG A 115 12.43 1.87 11.98
N PHE A 116 11.32 1.25 12.38
CA PHE A 116 10.81 1.23 13.75
C PHE A 116 10.53 -0.20 14.20
#